data_AF-A0A6P6WKL4-F1
#
_entry.id   AF-A0A6P6WKL4-F1
#
_cell.length_a   1.000
_cell.length_b   1.000
_cell.length_c   1.000
_cell.angle_alpha   90.00
_cell.angle_beta   90.00
_cell.angle_gamma   90.00
#
_symmetry.space_group_name_H-M   'P 1'
#
loop_
_entity.id
_entity.type
_entity.pdbx_description
1 polymer ?
#
loop_
_entity_poly.entity_id
_entity_poly.type
_entity_poly.pdbx_seq_one_letter_code
_entity_poly.pdbx_strand_id
1 'polypeptide(L)'
;MEFGQRIAFTIFLVTFLGFFLSISQSYTFYVGGREGWVLKPKEDYNQWAGRNRFQINDTLIFRYKKGYDDVLEVDKDDYYNCNKENPFLALKDGESVFKFNRSGPFFFISGYADNCQKGQRLIIVVLHPRGNPTNAPSPVAANPPSPSPSPSPSPSPAPIFALTSSPVKPNTPPPAAASPPSPVIVQPFAPAPSPSAALTTFGGSIGSLLGISLFLAIFAFGY
;
A
#
# COMPACT_ATOMS: atom_id res chain seq x y z
N MET A 1 21.40 -55.06 13.87
CA MET A 1 20.63 -54.48 12.73
C MET A 1 19.50 -53.55 13.20
N GLU A 2 18.80 -53.84 14.30
CA GLU A 2 17.69 -52.99 14.79
C GLU A 2 18.06 -51.54 15.18
N PHE A 3 19.22 -51.32 15.79
CA PHE A 3 19.60 -49.99 16.28
C PHE A 3 19.86 -48.99 15.14
N GLY A 4 20.55 -49.43 14.08
CA GLY A 4 20.80 -48.61 12.89
C GLY A 4 19.53 -48.25 12.14
N GLN A 5 18.56 -49.18 12.08
CA GLN A 5 17.28 -48.95 11.42
C GLN A 5 16.39 -47.95 12.19
N ARG A 6 16.43 -47.97 13.53
CA ARG A 6 15.74 -46.98 14.37
C ARG A 6 16.33 -45.58 14.20
N ILE A 7 17.66 -45.45 14.10
CA ILE A 7 18.33 -44.17 13.86
C ILE A 7 18.00 -43.64 12.46
N ALA A 8 18.10 -44.47 11.43
CA ALA A 8 17.78 -44.09 10.05
C ALA A 8 16.32 -43.64 9.91
N PHE A 9 15.38 -44.35 10.54
CA PHE A 9 13.96 -43.99 10.55
C PHE A 9 13.70 -42.67 11.28
N THR A 10 14.37 -42.43 12.42
CA THR A 10 14.23 -41.18 13.18
C THR A 10 14.77 -39.99 12.39
N ILE A 11 15.93 -40.14 11.73
CA ILE A 11 16.50 -39.10 10.87
C ILE A 11 15.57 -38.79 9.69
N PHE A 12 15.03 -39.83 9.03
CA PHE A 12 14.07 -39.67 7.94
C PHE A 12 12.79 -38.96 8.40
N LEU A 13 12.26 -39.29 9.58
CA LEU A 13 11.05 -38.66 10.12
C LEU A 13 11.28 -37.19 10.47
N VAL A 14 12.46 -36.84 11.03
CA VAL A 14 12.82 -35.45 11.35
C VAL A 14 13.05 -34.62 10.09
N THR A 15 13.71 -35.17 9.06
CA THR A 15 13.93 -34.46 7.78
C THR A 15 12.62 -34.32 6.99
N PHE A 16 11.78 -35.36 6.97
CA PHE A 16 10.46 -35.32 6.36
C PHE A 16 9.56 -34.29 7.06
N LEU A 17 9.50 -34.28 8.39
CA LEU A 17 8.72 -33.30 9.15
C LEU A 17 9.26 -31.86 8.98
N GLY A 18 10.58 -31.70 8.89
CA GLY A 18 11.22 -30.41 8.60
C GLY A 18 10.89 -29.87 7.20
N PHE A 19 10.64 -30.75 6.22
CA PHE A 19 10.26 -30.37 4.86
C PHE A 19 8.82 -29.81 4.77
N PHE A 20 7.95 -30.14 5.74
CA PHE A 20 6.59 -29.59 5.84
C PHE A 20 6.51 -28.24 6.57
N LEU A 21 7.62 -27.75 7.12
CA LEU A 21 7.67 -26.39 7.65
C LEU A 21 7.53 -25.43 6.47
N SER A 22 6.32 -24.90 6.31
CA SER A 22 5.98 -23.96 5.24
C SER A 22 6.93 -22.77 5.29
N ILE A 23 7.76 -22.61 4.26
CA ILE A 23 8.65 -21.46 4.13
C ILE A 23 7.75 -20.24 3.91
N SER A 24 7.60 -19.39 4.93
CA SER A 24 6.97 -18.07 4.76
C SER A 24 7.92 -17.18 3.98
N GLN A 25 7.60 -16.87 2.73
CA GLN A 25 8.35 -15.89 1.94
C GLN A 25 7.76 -14.49 2.17
N SER A 26 8.60 -13.52 2.49
CA SER A 26 8.26 -12.10 2.52
C SER A 26 8.94 -11.38 1.37
N TYR A 27 8.23 -10.49 0.70
CA TYR A 27 8.73 -9.69 -0.41
C TYR A 27 9.11 -8.28 0.01
N THR A 28 10.05 -7.69 -0.72
CA THR A 28 10.45 -6.30 -0.58
C THR A 28 10.04 -5.51 -1.81
N PHE A 29 9.30 -4.43 -1.62
CA PHE A 29 8.77 -3.56 -2.66
C PHE A 29 9.43 -2.18 -2.60
N TYR A 30 10.05 -1.76 -3.69
CA TYR A 30 10.56 -0.40 -3.85
C TYR A 30 9.45 0.49 -4.39
N VAL A 31 8.93 1.36 -3.54
CA VAL A 31 7.82 2.27 -3.90
C VAL A 31 8.29 3.23 -4.99
N GLY A 32 7.57 3.30 -6.11
CA GLY A 32 7.97 4.09 -7.28
C GLY A 32 9.18 3.55 -8.06
N GLY A 33 9.64 2.33 -7.74
CA GLY A 33 10.72 1.66 -8.45
C GLY A 33 12.04 2.45 -8.42
N ARG A 34 12.55 2.84 -9.60
CA ARG A 34 13.83 3.57 -9.72
C ARG A 34 13.73 5.03 -9.31
N GLU A 35 12.57 5.65 -9.44
CA GLU A 35 12.36 7.07 -9.12
C GLU A 35 12.16 7.28 -7.62
N GLY A 36 11.60 6.29 -6.94
CA GLY A 36 11.36 6.32 -5.50
C GLY A 36 10.11 7.11 -5.12
N TRP A 37 10.16 7.74 -3.96
CA TRP A 37 9.11 8.57 -3.39
C TRP A 37 9.33 10.03 -3.81
N VAL A 38 8.63 10.45 -4.86
CA VAL A 38 8.76 11.75 -5.52
C VAL A 38 7.38 12.33 -5.82
N LEU A 39 7.32 13.66 -5.95
CA LEU A 39 6.07 14.40 -6.18
C LEU A 39 5.37 14.06 -7.51
N LYS A 40 6.16 13.81 -8.56
CA LYS A 40 5.66 13.54 -9.92
C LYS A 40 6.26 12.23 -10.42
N PRO A 41 5.76 11.07 -9.95
CA PRO A 41 6.25 9.79 -10.42
C PRO A 41 5.77 9.54 -11.85
N LYS A 42 6.52 8.72 -12.60
CA LYS A 42 6.13 8.29 -13.95
C LYS A 42 4.84 7.45 -13.97
N GLU A 43 4.56 6.74 -12.88
CA GLU A 43 3.34 5.97 -12.66
C GLU A 43 2.72 6.40 -11.33
N ASP A 44 1.40 6.55 -11.29
CA ASP A 44 0.67 6.83 -10.05
C ASP A 44 0.90 5.72 -9.00
N TYR A 45 1.10 6.11 -7.74
CA TYR A 45 1.42 5.18 -6.67
C TYR A 45 0.31 4.16 -6.41
N ASN A 46 -0.96 4.56 -6.51
CA ASN A 46 -2.08 3.66 -6.30
C ASN A 46 -2.23 2.70 -7.48
N GLN A 47 -1.93 3.14 -8.71
CA GLN A 47 -1.85 2.26 -9.87
C GLN A 47 -0.72 1.22 -9.71
N TRP A 48 0.47 1.65 -9.27
CA TRP A 48 1.58 0.75 -8.95
C TRP A 48 1.16 -0.26 -7.87
N ALA A 49 0.53 0.20 -6.79
CA ALA A 49 0.07 -0.68 -5.71
C ALA A 49 -0.98 -1.69 -6.19
N GLY A 50 -1.90 -1.27 -7.06
CA GLY A 50 -2.95 -2.14 -7.61
C GLY A 50 -2.44 -3.32 -8.45
N ARG A 51 -1.21 -3.23 -8.97
CA ARG A 51 -0.56 -4.33 -9.71
C ARG A 51 0.26 -5.28 -8.83
N ASN A 52 0.42 -4.95 -7.55
CA ASN A 52 1.17 -5.74 -6.58
C ASN A 52 0.22 -6.47 -5.62
N ARG A 53 0.73 -7.53 -4.97
CA ARG A 53 0.01 -8.28 -3.94
C ARG A 53 0.82 -8.22 -2.66
N PHE A 54 0.28 -7.59 -1.62
CA PHE A 54 0.96 -7.42 -0.35
C PHE A 54 0.43 -8.41 0.68
N GLN A 55 1.35 -8.99 1.45
CA GLN A 55 1.07 -9.90 2.56
C GLN A 55 1.70 -9.41 3.86
N ILE A 56 1.26 -9.98 4.97
CA ILE A 56 1.88 -9.74 6.27
C ILE A 56 3.35 -10.17 6.19
N ASN A 57 4.24 -9.38 6.79
CA ASN A 57 5.70 -9.45 6.75
C ASN A 57 6.37 -8.95 5.48
N ASP A 58 5.63 -8.58 4.43
CA ASP A 58 6.22 -7.85 3.31
C ASP A 58 6.75 -6.48 3.76
N THR A 59 7.69 -5.96 3.00
CA THR A 59 8.42 -4.73 3.32
C THR A 59 8.32 -3.72 2.19
N LEU A 60 8.06 -2.47 2.52
CA LEU A 60 8.21 -1.33 1.61
C LEU A 60 9.53 -0.62 1.87
N ILE A 61 10.16 -0.17 0.80
CA ILE A 61 11.29 0.74 0.83
C ILE A 61 10.89 2.04 0.13
N PHE A 62 10.90 3.13 0.88
CA PHE A 62 10.68 4.49 0.39
C PHE A 62 12.03 5.19 0.23
N ARG A 63 12.37 5.57 -1.01
CA ARG A 63 13.63 6.27 -1.33
C ARG A 63 13.34 7.71 -1.70
N TYR A 64 13.86 8.65 -0.94
CA TYR A 64 13.71 10.09 -1.12
C TYR A 64 14.92 10.82 -0.54
N LYS A 65 15.13 12.08 -0.91
CA LYS A 65 16.24 12.85 -0.34
C LYS A 65 15.89 13.25 1.09
N LYS A 66 16.71 12.83 2.06
CA LYS A 66 16.53 13.19 3.47
C LYS A 66 16.40 14.71 3.64
N GLY A 67 15.38 15.16 4.38
CA GLY A 67 15.08 16.58 4.60
C GLY A 67 14.32 17.28 3.46
N TYR A 68 14.06 16.60 2.34
CA TYR A 68 13.24 17.10 1.23
C TYR A 68 11.89 16.41 1.14
N ASP A 69 11.74 15.25 1.78
CA ASP A 69 10.48 14.57 1.95
C ASP A 69 10.49 13.75 3.24
N ASP A 70 9.29 13.32 3.66
CA ASP A 70 9.01 12.42 4.77
C ASP A 70 7.84 11.51 4.35
N VAL A 71 7.77 10.28 4.86
CA VAL A 71 6.62 9.39 4.65
C VAL A 71 5.87 9.23 5.96
N LEU A 72 4.58 9.56 5.96
CA LEU A 72 3.72 9.45 7.13
C LEU A 72 2.70 8.33 6.91
N GLU A 73 2.62 7.38 7.84
CA GLU A 73 1.46 6.47 7.94
C GLU A 73 0.35 7.20 8.70
N VAL A 74 -0.83 7.29 8.10
CA VAL A 74 -1.98 8.02 8.65
C VAL A 74 -3.24 7.15 8.61
N ASP A 75 -4.32 7.61 9.21
CA ASP A 75 -5.62 7.01 9.01
C ASP A 75 -6.24 7.42 7.66
N LYS A 76 -7.43 6.86 7.38
CA LYS A 76 -8.13 7.05 6.12
C LYS A 76 -8.54 8.52 5.90
N ASP A 77 -9.08 9.19 6.92
CA ASP A 77 -9.60 10.54 6.78
C ASP A 77 -8.45 11.54 6.64
N ASP A 78 -7.38 11.35 7.41
CA ASP A 78 -6.15 12.11 7.29
C ASP A 78 -5.48 11.97 5.91
N TYR A 79 -5.55 10.78 5.30
CA TYR A 79 -5.11 10.57 3.91
C TYR A 79 -5.90 11.41 2.89
N TYR A 80 -7.23 11.43 2.99
CA TYR A 80 -8.07 12.15 2.03
C TYR A 80 -7.94 13.66 2.20
N ASN A 81 -7.76 14.12 3.43
CA ASN A 81 -7.60 15.54 3.76
C ASN A 81 -6.14 16.02 3.73
N CYS A 82 -5.18 15.11 3.52
CA CYS A 82 -3.75 15.38 3.63
C CYS A 82 -3.37 16.02 4.97
N ASN A 83 -4.00 15.56 6.05
CA ASN A 83 -3.69 15.97 7.41
C ASN A 83 -2.42 15.26 7.88
N LYS A 84 -1.50 16.03 8.46
CA LYS A 84 -0.16 15.58 8.85
C LYS A 84 0.10 15.75 10.36
N GLU A 85 -0.91 16.19 11.11
CA GLU A 85 -0.75 16.56 12.51
C GLU A 85 -0.51 15.36 13.43
N ASN A 86 -1.20 14.24 13.18
CA ASN A 86 -1.15 13.07 14.06
C ASN A 86 -0.92 11.74 13.30
N PRO A 87 0.22 11.56 12.63
CA PRO A 87 0.52 10.32 11.95
C PRO A 87 0.79 9.19 12.95
N PHE A 88 0.41 7.96 12.60
CA PHE A 88 0.77 6.77 13.36
C PHE A 88 2.28 6.51 13.36
N LEU A 89 2.93 6.87 12.25
CA LEU A 89 4.37 6.72 12.06
C LEU A 89 4.89 7.80 11.12
N ALA A 90 6.06 8.34 11.44
CA ALA A 90 6.79 9.26 10.57
C ALA A 90 8.18 8.69 10.23
N LEU A 91 8.42 8.49 8.94
CA LEU A 91 9.65 7.99 8.38
C LEU A 91 10.41 9.15 7.72
N LYS A 92 11.65 9.42 8.14
CA LYS A 92 12.40 10.64 7.77
C LYS A 92 13.85 10.39 7.35
N ASP A 93 14.21 9.13 7.09
CA ASP A 93 15.62 8.75 6.92
C ASP A 93 16.13 8.88 5.49
N GLY A 94 15.24 9.08 4.51
CA GLY A 94 15.57 9.18 3.08
C GLY A 94 15.67 7.82 2.37
N GLU A 95 15.96 6.75 3.10
CA GLU A 95 15.73 5.38 2.65
C GLU A 95 15.04 4.61 3.77
N SER A 96 13.75 4.89 3.92
CA SER A 96 12.97 4.37 5.03
C SER A 96 12.30 3.05 4.71
N VAL A 97 12.28 2.17 5.70
CA VAL A 97 11.79 0.81 5.61
C VAL A 97 10.51 0.67 6.44
N PHE A 98 9.47 0.10 5.84
CA PHE A 98 8.21 -0.18 6.53
C PHE A 98 7.83 -1.64 6.36
N LYS A 99 7.62 -2.38 7.45
CA LYS A 99 7.22 -3.79 7.41
C LYS A 99 5.76 -3.94 7.82
N PHE A 100 4.96 -4.62 7.00
CA PHE A 100 3.56 -4.88 7.32
C PHE A 100 3.44 -5.92 8.43
N ASN A 101 2.82 -5.52 9.55
CA ASN A 101 2.57 -6.41 10.70
C ASN A 101 1.12 -6.88 10.81
N ARG A 102 0.21 -6.28 10.02
CA ARG A 102 -1.22 -6.59 10.00
C ARG A 102 -1.74 -6.58 8.57
N SER A 103 -2.85 -7.27 8.38
CA SER A 103 -3.66 -7.18 7.16
C SER A 103 -4.55 -5.94 7.19
N GLY A 104 -5.12 -5.61 6.02
CA GLY A 104 -5.99 -4.45 5.85
C GLY A 104 -5.31 -3.26 5.18
N PRO A 105 -5.99 -2.11 5.14
CA PRO A 105 -5.49 -0.92 4.46
C PRO A 105 -4.43 -0.18 5.30
N PHE A 106 -3.42 0.34 4.60
CA PHE A 106 -2.42 1.26 5.07
C PHE A 106 -2.42 2.49 4.18
N PHE A 107 -2.38 3.67 4.78
CA PHE A 107 -2.42 4.94 4.09
C PHE A 107 -1.14 5.69 4.34
N PHE A 108 -0.44 6.05 3.27
CA PHE A 108 0.83 6.78 3.34
C PHE A 108 0.69 8.12 2.61
N ILE A 109 1.19 9.18 3.22
CA ILE A 109 1.23 10.52 2.62
C ILE A 109 2.62 11.12 2.74
N SER A 110 2.96 12.05 1.84
CA SER A 110 4.14 12.89 2.02
C SER A 110 3.91 13.84 3.20
N GLY A 111 4.89 13.91 4.11
CA GLY A 111 4.91 14.88 5.20
C GLY A 111 5.38 16.28 4.77
N TYR A 112 5.92 16.42 3.56
CA TYR A 112 6.58 17.64 3.12
C TYR A 112 5.64 18.60 2.39
N ALA A 113 5.65 19.87 2.83
CA ALA A 113 4.93 20.97 2.20
C ALA A 113 3.49 20.59 1.78
N ASP A 114 3.12 20.80 0.53
CA ASP A 114 1.82 20.48 -0.05
C ASP A 114 1.89 19.27 -1.01
N ASN A 115 2.92 18.41 -0.86
CA ASN A 115 3.16 17.28 -1.75
C ASN A 115 2.01 16.26 -1.74
N CYS A 116 1.40 16.01 -0.58
CA CYS A 116 0.23 15.13 -0.48
C CYS A 116 -0.94 15.64 -1.32
N GLN A 117 -1.25 16.95 -1.23
CA GLN A 117 -2.32 17.60 -1.98
C GLN A 117 -2.07 17.54 -3.48
N LYS A 118 -0.80 17.55 -3.88
CA LYS A 118 -0.32 17.40 -5.25
C LYS A 118 -0.25 15.94 -5.73
N GLY A 119 -0.64 14.97 -4.91
CA GLY A 119 -0.80 13.57 -5.30
C GLY A 119 0.29 12.62 -4.78
N GLN A 120 1.25 13.08 -3.99
CA GLN A 120 2.27 12.20 -3.40
C GLN A 120 1.73 11.47 -2.16
N ARG A 121 0.91 10.45 -2.44
CA ARG A 121 0.19 9.65 -1.46
C ARG A 121 -0.08 8.25 -2.02
N LEU A 122 -0.17 7.26 -1.14
CA LEU A 122 -0.24 5.84 -1.50
C LEU A 122 -1.17 5.07 -0.56
N ILE A 123 -2.03 4.23 -1.14
CA ILE A 123 -2.87 3.27 -0.42
C ILE A 123 -2.36 1.86 -0.73
N ILE A 124 -2.14 1.07 0.31
CA ILE A 124 -1.82 -0.35 0.17
C ILE A 124 -2.83 -1.19 0.96
N VAL A 125 -3.31 -2.27 0.35
CA VAL A 125 -4.16 -3.26 1.01
C VAL A 125 -3.37 -4.56 1.19
N VAL A 126 -3.13 -4.91 2.45
CA VAL A 126 -2.42 -6.13 2.82
C VAL A 126 -3.42 -7.27 3.00
N LEU A 127 -3.18 -8.37 2.31
CA LEU A 127 -4.07 -9.54 2.35
C LEU A 127 -3.93 -10.29 3.67
N HIS A 128 -5.06 -10.76 4.19
CA HIS A 128 -5.05 -11.76 5.27
C HIS A 128 -4.44 -13.07 4.75
N PRO A 129 -3.59 -13.74 5.54
CA PRO A 129 -3.20 -15.11 5.27
C PRO A 129 -4.46 -15.96 5.15
N ARG A 130 -4.73 -16.53 3.97
CA ARG A 130 -5.77 -17.54 3.84
C ARG A 130 -5.22 -18.81 4.47
N GLY A 131 -5.84 -19.28 5.54
CA GLY A 131 -5.72 -20.68 5.92
C GLY A 131 -6.17 -21.55 4.74
N ASN A 132 -5.61 -22.76 4.62
CA ASN A 132 -5.97 -23.71 3.58
C ASN A 132 -7.50 -23.76 3.39
N PRO A 133 -8.01 -23.75 2.14
CA PRO A 133 -9.44 -23.81 1.88
C PRO A 133 -9.94 -25.24 2.08
N THR A 134 -9.95 -25.74 3.32
CA THR A 134 -10.54 -27.05 3.63
C THR A 134 -11.96 -26.95 4.17
N ASN A 135 -12.46 -25.76 4.52
CA ASN A 135 -13.81 -25.58 5.07
C ASN A 135 -14.47 -24.27 4.61
N ALA A 136 -14.51 -24.00 3.31
CA ALA A 136 -15.46 -23.00 2.81
C ALA A 136 -16.85 -23.66 2.71
N PRO A 137 -17.86 -23.27 3.50
CA PRO A 137 -19.23 -23.71 3.23
C PRO A 137 -19.61 -23.24 1.83
N SER A 138 -20.11 -24.16 1.00
CA SER A 138 -20.62 -23.81 -0.33
C SER A 138 -21.64 -22.69 -0.24
N PRO A 139 -21.64 -21.71 -1.15
CA PRO A 139 -22.66 -20.67 -1.17
C PRO A 139 -24.02 -21.33 -1.37
N VAL A 140 -24.89 -21.23 -0.36
CA VAL A 140 -26.30 -21.62 -0.49
C VAL A 140 -26.91 -20.68 -1.51
N ALA A 141 -27.44 -21.23 -2.61
CA ALA A 141 -28.13 -20.46 -3.62
C ALA A 141 -29.29 -19.68 -2.97
N ALA A 142 -29.22 -18.35 -3.02
CA ALA A 142 -30.33 -17.50 -2.61
C ALA A 142 -31.46 -17.67 -3.63
N ASN A 143 -32.63 -18.12 -3.15
CA ASN A 143 -33.83 -18.17 -3.99
C ASN A 143 -34.20 -16.74 -4.46
N PRO A 144 -34.61 -16.56 -5.73
CA PRO A 144 -34.98 -15.25 -6.24
C PRO A 144 -36.23 -14.70 -5.53
N PRO A 145 -36.31 -13.39 -5.24
CA PRO A 145 -37.51 -12.78 -4.70
C PRO A 145 -38.66 -12.82 -5.73
N SER A 146 -39.86 -13.11 -5.24
CA SER A 146 -41.11 -13.16 -6.03
C SER A 146 -41.39 -11.80 -6.70
N PRO A 147 -41.90 -11.76 -7.95
CA PRO A 147 -42.19 -10.50 -8.63
C PRO A 147 -43.36 -9.75 -7.97
N SER A 148 -43.14 -8.47 -7.69
CA SER A 148 -44.16 -7.52 -7.22
C SER A 148 -45.14 -7.17 -8.35
N PRO A 149 -46.45 -6.99 -8.09
CA PRO A 149 -47.43 -6.67 -9.12
C PRO A 149 -47.23 -5.27 -9.72
N SER A 150 -47.42 -5.19 -11.04
CA SER A 150 -47.27 -4.00 -11.88
C SER A 150 -48.37 -2.95 -11.60
N PRO A 151 -48.07 -1.63 -11.62
CA PRO A 151 -49.10 -0.59 -11.56
C PRO A 151 -49.81 -0.42 -12.92
N SER A 152 -51.14 -0.39 -12.88
CA SER A 152 -52.03 -0.14 -14.04
C SER A 152 -51.99 1.33 -14.50
N PRO A 153 -52.37 1.65 -15.76
CA PRO A 153 -51.91 2.83 -16.47
C PRO A 153 -52.72 4.10 -16.18
N SER A 154 -52.01 5.23 -16.31
CA SER A 154 -52.51 6.60 -16.28
C SER A 154 -53.52 6.90 -17.40
N PRO A 155 -54.54 7.74 -17.14
CA PRO A 155 -55.20 8.50 -18.19
C PRO A 155 -54.62 9.91 -18.30
N SER A 156 -54.37 10.32 -19.54
CA SER A 156 -54.01 11.68 -19.99
C SER A 156 -55.00 12.05 -21.12
N PRO A 157 -55.03 13.27 -21.68
CA PRO A 157 -55.19 14.62 -21.09
C PRO A 157 -56.35 15.40 -21.76
N ALA A 158 -56.72 16.58 -21.24
CA ALA A 158 -57.48 17.62 -21.98
C ALA A 158 -57.26 19.03 -21.35
N PRO A 159 -57.63 20.17 -21.99
CA PRO A 159 -56.68 21.00 -22.72
C PRO A 159 -56.57 22.48 -22.25
N ILE A 160 -55.47 23.08 -22.71
CA ILE A 160 -55.05 24.49 -22.85
C ILE A 160 -56.10 25.59 -22.60
N PHE A 161 -55.74 26.56 -21.75
CA PHE A 161 -56.07 27.98 -21.97
C PHE A 161 -54.83 28.84 -21.75
N ALA A 162 -54.50 29.62 -22.78
CA ALA A 162 -53.52 30.69 -22.77
C ALA A 162 -54.05 31.89 -21.96
N LEU A 163 -53.13 32.70 -21.39
CA LEU A 163 -52.95 34.12 -21.74
C LEU A 163 -51.99 34.82 -20.76
N THR A 164 -51.02 35.50 -21.37
CA THR A 164 -50.17 36.62 -20.94
C THR A 164 -50.77 37.62 -19.93
N SER A 165 -49.94 38.11 -18.99
CA SER A 165 -49.46 39.53 -18.92
C SER A 165 -48.76 39.90 -17.60
N SER A 166 -47.44 40.20 -17.67
CA SER A 166 -46.70 41.36 -17.08
C SER A 166 -46.76 41.70 -15.54
N PRO A 167 -45.98 42.68 -15.01
CA PRO A 167 -44.51 42.85 -15.04
C PRO A 167 -43.89 43.41 -13.69
N VAL A 168 -42.56 43.62 -13.65
CA VAL A 168 -41.78 44.54 -12.73
C VAL A 168 -41.56 44.03 -11.27
N LYS A 169 -40.39 44.09 -10.61
CA LYS A 169 -39.34 45.13 -10.52
C LYS A 169 -37.96 44.58 -10.08
N PRO A 170 -36.85 45.26 -10.44
CA PRO A 170 -35.48 44.95 -10.02
C PRO A 170 -35.09 45.71 -8.73
N ASN A 171 -34.05 45.26 -8.03
CA ASN A 171 -33.13 46.12 -7.25
C ASN A 171 -31.88 45.32 -6.81
N THR A 172 -30.77 45.56 -7.51
CA THR A 172 -29.37 45.48 -7.05
C THR A 172 -28.97 46.85 -6.47
N PRO A 173 -27.73 47.13 -5.98
CA PRO A 173 -26.74 46.44 -5.11
C PRO A 173 -26.16 47.48 -4.08
N PRO A 174 -24.85 47.63 -3.72
CA PRO A 174 -23.71 46.73 -3.38
C PRO A 174 -23.11 47.12 -1.97
N PRO A 175 -21.78 47.20 -1.73
CA PRO A 175 -20.88 46.17 -1.19
C PRO A 175 -20.22 46.58 0.15
N ALA A 176 -19.58 45.65 0.86
CA ALA A 176 -18.62 46.00 1.91
C ALA A 176 -17.23 45.47 1.54
N ALA A 177 -16.33 46.41 1.28
CA ALA A 177 -14.90 46.22 1.07
C ALA A 177 -14.16 46.21 2.43
N ALA A 178 -13.05 45.46 2.52
CA ALA A 178 -11.82 45.87 3.21
C ALA A 178 -10.72 44.80 3.08
N SER A 179 -9.87 45.02 2.08
CA SER A 179 -8.39 45.04 2.02
C SER A 179 -7.46 44.13 2.89
N PRO A 180 -6.25 43.80 2.36
CA PRO A 180 -5.27 42.86 2.94
C PRO A 180 -4.13 43.57 3.71
N PRO A 181 -3.21 42.80 4.33
CA PRO A 181 -1.83 43.26 4.55
C PRO A 181 -0.76 42.40 3.83
N SER A 182 -0.02 43.10 2.96
CA SER A 182 1.42 43.12 2.61
C SER A 182 2.41 41.94 2.84
N PRO A 183 3.53 41.91 2.07
CA PRO A 183 4.41 40.75 1.92
C PRO A 183 5.56 40.73 2.94
N VAL A 184 5.95 39.53 3.38
CA VAL A 184 7.16 39.34 4.20
C VAL A 184 8.35 39.00 3.29
N ILE A 185 9.34 39.88 3.32
CA ILE A 185 10.67 39.74 2.72
C ILE A 185 11.51 38.85 3.63
N VAL A 186 12.07 37.75 3.11
CA VAL A 186 13.30 37.13 3.64
C VAL A 186 14.14 36.54 2.49
N GLN A 187 15.31 37.13 2.27
CA GLN A 187 16.51 36.51 1.67
C GLN A 187 17.60 36.51 2.78
N PRO A 188 18.80 35.92 2.60
CA PRO A 188 19.20 34.70 1.90
C PRO A 188 19.92 33.74 2.86
N PHE A 189 19.77 32.41 2.70
CA PHE A 189 20.58 31.45 3.46
C PHE A 189 21.70 30.86 2.58
N ALA A 190 22.91 30.90 3.12
CA ALA A 190 24.17 30.53 2.49
C ALA A 190 24.26 29.03 2.08
N PRO A 191 25.17 28.66 1.16
CA PRO A 191 25.34 27.29 0.71
C PRO A 191 26.14 26.44 1.70
N ALA A 192 25.66 25.22 1.95
CA ALA A 192 26.35 24.18 2.72
C ALA A 192 27.11 23.20 1.80
N PRO A 193 28.13 22.48 2.32
CA PRO A 193 29.25 21.96 1.54
C PRO A 193 29.01 20.62 0.84
N SER A 194 29.91 20.33 -0.11
CA SER A 194 30.01 19.15 -0.97
C SER A 194 29.99 17.80 -0.22
N PRO A 195 29.46 16.72 -0.84
CA PRO A 195 29.56 15.37 -0.31
C PRO A 195 30.86 14.68 -0.74
N SER A 196 31.59 14.11 0.23
CA SER A 196 32.64 13.12 -0.01
C SER A 196 32.03 11.79 -0.45
N ALA A 197 32.58 11.23 -1.52
CA ALA A 197 32.26 9.89 -2.01
C ALA A 197 32.74 8.82 -1.02
N ALA A 198 31.87 7.88 -0.67
CA ALA A 198 32.25 6.60 -0.09
C ALA A 198 31.68 5.50 -0.97
N LEU A 199 32.58 4.83 -1.69
CA LEU A 199 32.33 3.67 -2.51
C LEU A 199 32.32 2.45 -1.59
N THR A 200 31.16 1.82 -1.38
CA THR A 200 31.08 0.51 -0.71
C THR A 200 30.44 -0.51 -1.64
N THR A 201 31.33 -1.29 -2.24
CA THR A 201 31.07 -2.53 -2.97
C THR A 201 30.45 -3.56 -2.01
N PHE A 202 29.20 -3.95 -2.25
CA PHE A 202 28.65 -5.18 -1.66
C PHE A 202 28.65 -6.28 -2.72
N GLY A 203 29.66 -7.14 -2.62
CA GLY A 203 29.73 -8.40 -3.34
C GLY A 203 28.64 -9.35 -2.86
N GLY A 204 27.83 -9.83 -3.79
CA GLY A 204 26.99 -10.99 -3.57
C GLY A 204 27.86 -12.25 -3.51
N SER A 205 27.49 -13.18 -2.63
CA SER A 205 27.88 -14.58 -2.76
C SER A 205 26.67 -15.44 -2.45
N ILE A 206 26.04 -15.89 -3.52
CA ILE A 206 25.03 -16.94 -3.54
C ILE A 206 25.80 -18.24 -3.80
N GLY A 207 25.65 -19.22 -2.93
CA GLY A 207 25.99 -20.61 -3.25
C GLY A 207 26.86 -21.29 -2.20
N SER A 208 26.24 -22.13 -1.38
CA SER A 208 26.65 -23.55 -1.23
C SER A 208 25.70 -24.27 -0.26
N LEU A 209 24.63 -24.87 -0.76
CA LEU A 209 23.79 -25.80 0.01
C LEU A 209 23.49 -27.10 -0.77
N LEU A 210 24.37 -27.50 -1.69
CA LEU A 210 24.28 -28.79 -2.39
C LEU A 210 25.41 -29.77 -2.04
N GLY A 211 26.19 -29.50 -0.98
CA GLY A 211 27.33 -30.34 -0.59
C GLY A 211 27.08 -31.36 0.54
N ILE A 212 26.00 -31.22 1.32
CA ILE A 212 25.86 -31.97 2.58
C ILE A 212 25.06 -33.29 2.39
N SER A 213 24.29 -33.44 1.32
CA SER A 213 23.51 -34.68 1.09
C SER A 213 24.32 -35.83 0.45
N LEU A 214 25.44 -35.56 -0.23
CA LEU A 214 26.24 -36.63 -0.85
C LEU A 214 27.23 -37.29 0.14
N PHE A 215 27.61 -36.60 1.22
CA PHE A 215 28.53 -37.14 2.22
C PHE A 215 27.91 -38.19 3.15
N LEU A 216 26.57 -38.20 3.31
CA LEU A 216 25.89 -39.23 4.12
C LEU A 216 25.57 -40.51 3.34
N ALA A 217 25.58 -40.49 2.01
CA ALA A 217 25.35 -41.68 1.19
C ALA A 217 26.58 -42.61 1.15
N ILE A 218 27.79 -42.06 1.28
CA ILE A 218 29.04 -42.85 1.22
C ILE A 218 29.27 -43.66 2.50
N PHE A 219 28.79 -43.20 3.66
CA PHE A 219 28.92 -43.94 4.93
C PHE A 219 27.79 -44.95 5.18
N ALA A 220 26.70 -44.94 4.40
CA ALA A 220 25.56 -45.83 4.59
C ALA A 220 25.65 -47.16 3.81
N PHE A 221 26.57 -47.31 2.85
CA PHE A 221 26.70 -48.51 2.01
C PHE A 221 28.07 -49.21 2.10
N GLY A 222 28.89 -48.85 3.08
CA GLY A 222 30.19 -49.48 3.34
C GLY A 222 30.18 -50.34 4.59
N TYR A 223 29.46 -51.46 4.59
CA TYR A 223 29.73 -52.66 5.40
C TYR A 223 29.08 -53.87 4.76
#